data_AF-A0A327KWI6-F1
#
_entry.id   AF-A0A327KWI6-F1
#
_cell.length_a   1.000
_cell.length_b   1.000
_cell.length_c   1.000
_cell.angle_alpha   90.00
_cell.angle_beta   90.00
_cell.angle_gamma   90.00
#
_symmetry.space_group_name_H-M   'P 1'
#
loop_
_entity.id
_entity.type
_entity.pdbx_description
1 polymer ?
#
loop_
_entity_poly.entity_id
_entity_poly.type
_entity_poly.pdbx_seq_one_letter_code
_entity_poly.pdbx_strand_id
1 'polypeptide(L)' 'MVDLKFPPEVERSPLGLTRSQAAKALGVSEEALRRWEAEGAGPTVVRLSERRAVYPVAELTAFINSRTKPARDDAAR' A
#
# COMPACT_ATOMS: atom_id res chain seq x y z
N MET A 1 10.43 5.23 12.67
CA MET A 1 9.79 3.96 12.26
C MET A 1 8.29 4.21 12.31
N VAL A 2 7.60 4.26 11.18
CA VAL A 2 6.15 4.56 11.17
C VAL A 2 5.43 3.34 11.73
N ASP A 3 4.72 3.51 12.83
CA ASP A 3 3.94 2.46 13.49
C ASP A 3 2.69 2.17 12.63
N LEU A 4 2.89 1.40 11.55
CA LEU A 4 1.81 0.86 10.74
C LEU A 4 1.09 -0.20 11.59
N LYS A 5 0.10 0.26 12.37
CA LYS A 5 -0.75 -0.64 13.16
C LYS A 5 -1.73 -1.34 12.22
N PHE A 6 -1.24 -2.39 11.56
CA PHE A 6 -2.10 -3.31 10.82
C PHE A 6 -3.01 -4.05 11.81
N PRO A 7 -4.33 -4.15 11.58
CA PRO A 7 -5.19 -5.01 12.39
C PRO A 7 -4.67 -6.46 12.32
N PRO A 8 -4.72 -7.25 13.41
CA PRO A 8 -4.03 -8.55 13.53
C PRO A 8 -4.47 -9.62 12.49
N GLU A 9 -5.60 -9.40 11.83
CA GLU A 9 -6.08 -10.23 10.71
C GLU A 9 -5.24 -10.07 9.43
N VAL A 10 -4.51 -8.95 9.29
CA VAL A 10 -3.70 -8.61 8.12
C VAL A 10 -2.40 -9.42 8.05
N GLU A 11 -1.81 -9.75 9.20
CA GLU A 11 -0.51 -10.44 9.26
C GLU A 11 -0.62 -11.92 8.85
N ARG A 12 -1.83 -12.48 8.79
CA ARG A 12 -2.06 -13.92 8.58
C ARG A 12 -2.45 -14.30 7.16
N SER A 13 -2.55 -13.35 6.22
CA SER A 13 -2.80 -13.68 4.82
C SER A 13 -1.48 -13.93 4.07
N PRO A 14 -1.10 -15.17 3.75
CA PRO A 14 0.15 -15.47 3.04
C PRO A 14 0.20 -14.85 1.63
N LEU A 15 -0.94 -14.38 1.12
CA LEU A 15 -1.09 -13.83 -0.23
C LEU A 15 -0.97 -12.30 -0.29
N GLY A 16 -0.98 -11.61 0.86
CA GLY A 16 -0.98 -10.14 0.94
C GLY A 16 -2.34 -9.52 1.30
N LEU A 17 -2.41 -8.19 1.19
CA LEU A 17 -3.52 -7.35 1.61
C LEU A 17 -4.61 -7.27 0.53
N THR A 18 -5.88 -7.29 0.92
CA THR A 18 -6.97 -6.90 0.01
C THR A 18 -6.91 -5.42 -0.34
N ARG A 19 -7.62 -5.01 -1.39
CA ARG A 19 -7.74 -3.59 -1.78
C ARG A 19 -8.19 -2.69 -0.62
N SER A 20 -9.18 -3.12 0.16
CA SER A 20 -9.67 -2.38 1.32
C SER A 20 -8.59 -2.17 2.38
N GLN A 21 -7.83 -3.24 2.68
CA GLN A 21 -6.77 -3.16 3.68
C GLN A 21 -5.58 -2.34 3.18
N ALA A 22 -5.19 -2.47 1.91
CA ALA A 22 -4.14 -1.67 1.30
C ALA A 22 -4.51 -0.18 1.27
N ALA A 23 -5.77 0.16 0.93
CA ALA A 23 -6.27 1.53 0.95
C ALA A 23 -6.17 2.14 2.37
N LYS A 24 -6.57 1.39 3.40
CA LYS A 24 -6.41 1.79 4.81
C LYS A 24 -4.94 2.01 5.17
N ALA A 25 -4.05 1.10 4.77
CA ALA A 25 -2.62 1.21 5.05
C ALA A 25 -1.96 2.44 4.37
N LEU A 26 -2.44 2.82 3.18
CA LEU A 26 -1.96 3.99 2.45
C LEU A 26 -2.65 5.31 2.84
N GLY A 27 -3.71 5.26 3.63
CA GLY A 27 -4.52 6.43 3.98
C GLY A 27 -5.31 7.00 2.78
N VAL A 28 -5.74 6.17 1.83
CA VAL A 28 -6.52 6.58 0.65
C VAL A 28 -7.84 5.82 0.56
N SER A 29 -8.73 6.24 -0.35
CA SER A 29 -9.98 5.51 -0.63
C SER A 29 -9.72 4.29 -1.55
N GLU A 30 -10.58 3.27 -1.46
CA GLU A 30 -10.53 2.12 -2.37
C GLU A 30 -10.73 2.53 -3.84
N GLU A 31 -11.57 3.54 -4.08
CA GLU A 31 -11.77 4.16 -5.40
C GLU A 31 -10.47 4.77 -5.95
N ALA A 32 -9.72 5.50 -5.12
CA ALA A 32 -8.42 6.04 -5.52
C ALA A 32 -7.44 4.91 -5.86
N LEU A 33 -7.45 3.82 -5.08
CA LEU A 33 -6.61 2.65 -5.35
C LEU A 33 -7.00 1.97 -6.68
N ARG A 34 -8.30 1.79 -6.97
CA ARG A 34 -8.77 1.26 -8.26
C ARG A 34 -8.35 2.13 -9.43
N ARG A 35 -8.42 3.45 -9.26
CA ARG A 35 -8.00 4.41 -10.27
C ARG A 35 -6.51 4.27 -10.55
N TRP A 36 -5.67 4.22 -9.51
CA TRP A 36 -4.23 4.01 -9.66
C TRP A 36 -3.91 2.70 -10.40
N GLU A 37 -4.59 1.60 -10.05
CA GLU A 37 -4.43 0.32 -10.78
C GLU A 37 -4.75 0.46 -12.27
N ALA A 38 -5.82 1.17 -12.62
CA ALA A 38 -6.23 1.38 -14.01
C ALA A 38 -5.25 2.28 -14.77
N GLU A 39 -4.64 3.24 -14.09
CA GLU A 39 -3.63 4.16 -14.61
C GLU A 39 -2.20 3.54 -14.61
N GLY A 40 -2.02 2.33 -14.05
CA GLY A 40 -0.70 1.71 -13.90
C GLY A 40 0.20 2.41 -12.87
N ALA A 41 -0.39 3.15 -11.95
CA ALA A 41 0.29 3.87 -10.87
C ALA A 41 0.14 3.15 -9.52
N GLY A 42 0.97 3.54 -8.56
CA GLY A 42 0.86 3.06 -7.18
C GLY A 42 1.62 1.76 -6.88
N PRO A 43 1.27 1.07 -5.78
CA PRO A 43 1.90 -0.19 -5.40
C PRO A 43 1.46 -1.34 -6.32
N THR A 44 2.35 -2.32 -6.48
CA THR A 44 2.08 -3.53 -7.26
C THR A 44 0.81 -4.24 -6.76
N VAL A 45 -0.07 -4.59 -7.70
CA VAL A 45 -1.27 -5.40 -7.48
C VAL A 45 -1.13 -6.74 -8.18
N VAL A 46 -1.43 -7.83 -7.47
CA VAL A 46 -1.49 -9.18 -8.02
C VAL A 46 -2.96 -9.60 -8.13
N ARG A 47 -3.42 -9.88 -9.35
CA ARG A 47 -4.77 -10.37 -9.60
C ARG A 47 -4.78 -11.90 -9.54
N LEU A 48 -5.52 -12.45 -8.59
CA LEU A 48 -5.70 -13.90 -8.42
C LEU A 48 -6.91 -14.42 -9.20
N SER A 49 -7.91 -13.55 -9.44
CA SER A 49 -9.07 -13.80 -10.30
C SER A 49 -9.68 -12.47 -10.72
N GLU A 50 -10.72 -12.50 -11.57
CA GLU A 50 -11.47 -11.31 -11.97
C GLU A 50 -11.98 -10.47 -10.79
N ARG A 51 -12.33 -11.13 -9.67
CA ARG A 51 -12.91 -10.48 -8.48
C ARG A 51 -11.94 -10.32 -7.31
N ARG A 52 -10.76 -10.95 -7.38
CA ARG A 52 -9.80 -10.99 -6.26
C ARG A 52 -8.46 -10.43 -6.68
N ALA A 53 -8.09 -9.32 -6.06
CA ALA A 53 -6.78 -8.69 -6.16
C ALA A 53 -6.16 -8.56 -4.78
N VAL A 54 -4.85 -8.77 -4.70
CA VAL A 54 -4.07 -8.65 -3.47
C VAL A 54 -2.86 -7.76 -3.69
N TYR A 55 -2.45 -7.06 -2.66
CA TYR A 55 -1.27 -6.22 -2.57
C TYR A 55 -0.24 -6.95 -1.71
N PRO A 56 0.83 -7.48 -2.30
CA PRO A 56 1.90 -8.10 -1.53
C PRO A 56 2.44 -7.11 -0.50
N VAL A 57 2.57 -7.53 0.76
CA VAL A 57 2.98 -6.63 1.86
C VAL A 57 4.34 -6.01 1.55
N ALA A 58 5.30 -6.79 1.06
CA ALA A 58 6.63 -6.31 0.71
C ALA A 58 6.59 -5.15 -0.33
N GLU A 59 5.81 -5.31 -1.40
CA GLU A 59 5.64 -4.30 -2.45
C GLU A 59 4.93 -3.05 -1.94
N LEU A 60 3.88 -3.23 -1.13
CA LEU A 60 3.15 -2.12 -0.54
C LEU A 60 4.04 -1.31 0.41
N THR A 61 4.82 -1.99 1.24
CA THR A 61 5.81 -1.36 2.13
C THR A 61 6.91 -0.66 1.34
N ALA A 62 7.43 -1.27 0.27
CA ALA A 62 8.42 -0.65 -0.60
C ALA A 62 7.88 0.63 -1.24
N PHE A 63 6.61 0.64 -1.67
CA PHE A 63 5.94 1.81 -2.20
C PHE A 63 5.74 2.91 -1.15
N ILE A 64 5.35 2.56 0.07
CA ILE A 64 5.25 3.53 1.17
C ILE A 64 6.61 4.17 1.41
N ASN A 65 7.66 3.35 1.54
CA ASN A 65 9.02 3.85 1.79
C ASN A 65 9.57 4.70 0.64
N SER A 66 9.23 4.40 -0.62
CA SER A 66 9.67 5.21 -1.76
C SER A 66 9.00 6.59 -1.81
N ARG A 67 7.78 6.71 -1.29
CA ARG A 67 7.09 8.00 -1.05
C ARG A 67 7.65 8.74 0.15
N THR A 68 8.13 8.02 1.16
CA THR A 68 8.71 8.59 2.39
C THR A 68 10.23 8.73 2.31
N LYS A 69 10.79 9.18 1.16
CA LYS A 69 12.14 9.76 1.20
C LYS A 69 12.10 10.90 2.23
N PRO A 70 12.94 10.91 3.28
CA PRO A 70 13.00 12.07 4.15
C PRO A 70 13.29 13.26 3.24
N ALA A 71 12.43 14.29 3.33
CA ALA A 71 12.75 15.61 2.81
C ALA A 71 14.12 15.95 3.40
N ARG A 72 15.12 15.93 2.54
CA ARG A 72 16.48 16.27 2.87
C ARG A 72 16.51 17.80 3.07
N ASP A 73 16.98 18.22 4.24
CA ASP A 73 17.49 19.56 4.55
C ASP A 73 16.50 20.76 4.44
N ASP A 74 15.73 21.05 5.50
CA ASP A 74 15.07 22.36 5.71
C ASP A 74 15.07 22.80 7.20
N ALA A 75 16.07 22.36 7.96
CA ALA A 75 16.28 22.74 9.36
C ALA A 75 17.66 23.41 9.59
N ALA A 76 18.14 24.15 8.60
CA ALA A 76 19.32 25.00 8.72
C ALA A 76 19.17 26.28 7.89
N ARG A 77 18.37 27.24 8.37
CA ARG A 77 18.62 28.67 8.14
C ARG A 77 17.91 29.56 9.15
#